data_AF-A0A537RR73-F1
#
_entry.id   AF-A0A537RR73-F1
#
_cell.length_a   1.000
_cell.length_b   1.000
_cell.length_c   1.000
_cell.angle_alpha   90.00
_cell.angle_beta   90.00
_cell.angle_gamma   90.00
#
_symmetry.space_group_name_H-M   'P 1'
#
loop_
_entity.id
_entity.type
_entity.pdbx_description
1 polymer ?
#
loop_
_entity_poly.entity_id
_entity_poly.type
_entity_poly.pdbx_seq_one_letter_code
_entity_poly.pdbx_strand_id
1 'polypeptide(L)' 'AAFIASGAQAPKPSRDDVTSLRPPVGRARRHLERIVELVQAGAVRAPEIKLYRLSDAADAHRLSESRHFRGKLVFQVR' A
#
# COMPACT_ATOMS: atom_id res chain seq x y z
N ALA A 1 0.65 -7.00 9.97
CA ALA A 1 1.43 -6.04 9.15
C ALA A 1 1.72 -6.71 7.80
N ALA A 2 1.68 -5.96 6.69
CA ALA A 2 2.00 -6.48 5.36
C ALA A 2 3.49 -6.23 5.05
N PHE A 3 4.23 -7.28 4.71
CA PHE A 3 5.67 -7.19 4.40
C PHE A 3 5.95 -7.85 3.05
N ILE A 4 6.87 -7.26 2.29
CA ILE A 4 7.54 -7.94 1.17
C ILE A 4 8.88 -8.43 1.75
N ALA A 5 9.02 -9.74 1.99
CA ALA A 5 10.16 -10.39 2.65
C ALA A 5 10.44 -9.90 4.09
N SER A 6 9.86 -10.59 5.08
CA SER A 6 9.85 -10.24 6.51
C SER A 6 11.21 -10.35 7.24
N GLY A 7 12.30 -10.72 6.56
CA GLY A 7 13.61 -11.03 7.15
C GLY A 7 14.67 -9.95 6.92
N ALA A 8 15.72 -9.96 7.76
CA ALA A 8 16.88 -9.09 7.59
C ALA A 8 17.76 -9.51 6.40
N GLN A 9 17.67 -10.78 5.98
CA GLN A 9 18.41 -11.36 4.86
C GLN A 9 17.49 -11.64 3.67
N ALA A 10 18.06 -11.66 2.47
CA ALA A 10 17.36 -12.17 1.29
C ALA A 10 16.99 -13.65 1.51
N PRO A 11 15.84 -14.11 0.99
CA PRO A 11 15.50 -15.54 1.06
C PRO A 11 16.59 -16.37 0.36
N LYS A 12 16.89 -17.57 0.88
CA LYS A 12 17.86 -18.45 0.23
C LYS A 12 17.24 -18.95 -1.09
N PRO A 13 17.87 -18.71 -2.26
CA PRO A 13 17.38 -19.25 -3.53
C PRO A 13 17.51 -20.78 -3.52
N SER A 14 16.55 -21.46 -4.15
CA SER A 14 16.57 -22.93 -4.30
C SER A 14 17.39 -23.42 -5.50
N ARG A 15 17.90 -22.49 -6.33
CA ARG A 15 18.69 -22.74 -7.53
C ARG A 15 19.98 -21.94 -7.46
N ASP A 16 21.05 -22.54 -7.97
CA ASP A 16 22.40 -21.96 -7.89
C ASP A 16 22.64 -20.84 -8.92
N ASP A 17 21.80 -20.75 -9.95
CA ASP A 17 21.83 -19.70 -10.97
C ASP A 17 20.93 -18.49 -10.65
N VAL A 18 20.31 -18.46 -9.46
CA VAL A 18 19.38 -17.40 -9.04
C VAL A 18 19.96 -16.63 -7.84
N THR A 19 20.04 -15.31 -7.98
CA THR A 19 20.37 -14.42 -6.85
C THR A 19 19.11 -13.82 -6.25
N SER A 20 18.84 -14.10 -4.97
CA SER A 20 17.78 -13.42 -4.24
C SER A 20 18.26 -12.06 -3.74
N LEU A 21 17.51 -11.00 -4.06
CA LEU A 21 17.80 -9.65 -3.61
C LEU A 21 16.89 -9.25 -2.45
N ARG A 22 17.45 -8.52 -1.48
CA ARG A 22 16.68 -7.78 -0.48
C ARG A 22 16.78 -6.29 -0.79
N PRO A 23 15.72 -5.66 -1.29
CA PRO A 23 15.70 -4.22 -1.45
C PRO A 23 15.87 -3.52 -0.09
N PRO A 24 16.66 -2.44 0.02
CA PRO A 24 16.81 -1.67 1.24
C PRO A 24 15.56 -0.79 1.50
N VAL A 25 14.40 -1.41 1.62
CA VAL A 25 13.11 -0.73 1.87
C VAL A 25 12.91 -0.50 3.37
N GLY A 26 13.50 0.60 3.86
CA GLY A 26 13.24 1.11 5.20
C GLY A 26 11.89 1.82 5.32
N ARG A 27 11.40 2.01 6.55
CA ARG A 27 10.22 2.85 6.79
C ARG A 27 10.57 4.32 6.51
N ALA A 28 9.92 4.92 5.52
CA ALA A 28 10.10 6.33 5.19
C ALA A 28 9.23 7.26 6.06
N ARG A 29 9.38 7.18 7.39
CA ARG A 29 8.54 7.89 8.37
C ARG A 29 8.46 9.40 8.13
N ARG A 30 9.60 10.04 7.84
CA ARG A 30 9.70 11.48 7.56
C ARG A 30 8.70 11.97 6.50
N HIS A 31 8.47 11.16 5.46
CA HIS A 31 7.60 11.55 4.35
C HIS A 31 6.12 11.46 4.75
N LEU A 32 5.77 10.45 5.55
CA LEU A 32 4.42 10.31 6.09
C LEU A 32 4.10 11.44 7.08
N GLU A 33 5.04 11.78 7.97
CA GLU A 33 4.88 12.89 8.91
C GLU A 33 4.65 14.21 8.18
N ARG A 34 5.40 14.47 7.11
CA ARG A 34 5.18 15.66 6.28
C ARG A 34 3.78 15.70 5.65
N ILE A 35 3.26 14.56 5.19
CA ILE A 35 1.89 14.49 4.67
C ILE A 35 0.86 14.77 5.78
N VAL A 36 1.08 14.25 6.99
CA VAL A 36 0.20 14.50 8.14
C VAL A 36 0.15 15.99 8.48
N GLU A 37 1.30 16.67 8.54
CA GLU A 37 1.38 18.12 8.77
C GLU A 37 0.56 18.90 7.73
N LEU A 38 0.69 18.55 6.45
CA LEU A 38 -0.03 19.21 5.35
C LEU A 38 -1.54 18.98 5.43
N VAL A 39 -1.98 17.80 5.84
CA VAL A 39 -3.40 17.50 6.06
C VAL A 39 -3.93 18.29 7.26
N GLN A 40 -3.19 18.35 8.36
CA GLN A 40 -3.57 19.11 9.56
C GLN A 40 -3.64 20.62 9.28
N ALA A 41 -2.73 21.15 8.45
CA ALA A 41 -2.76 22.54 8.00
C ALA A 41 -3.85 22.83 6.96
N GLY A 42 -4.59 21.82 6.50
CA GLY A 42 -5.61 21.96 5.45
C GLY A 42 -5.06 22.21 4.04
N ALA A 43 -3.74 22.15 3.87
CA ALA A 43 -3.06 22.36 2.58
C ALA A 43 -3.27 21.18 1.62
N VAL A 44 -3.56 19.98 2.14
CA VAL A 44 -3.88 18.78 1.38
C VAL A 44 -5.21 18.21 1.86
N ARG A 45 -6.12 17.92 0.93
CA ARG A 45 -7.39 17.24 1.22
C ARG A 45 -7.35 15.81 0.72
N ALA A 46 -7.94 14.90 1.49
CA ALA A 46 -8.15 13.54 1.03
C ALA A 46 -9.06 13.55 -0.22
N PRO A 47 -8.77 12.71 -1.24
CA PRO A 47 -9.66 12.52 -2.36
C PRO A 47 -10.94 11.80 -1.90
N GLU A 48 -11.93 11.70 -2.80
CA GLU A 48 -13.13 10.90 -2.57
C GLU A 48 -12.78 9.46 -2.16
N ILE A 49 -13.45 8.94 -1.12
CA ILE A 49 -13.26 7.59 -0.60
C ILE A 49 -14.52 6.79 -0.84
N LYS A 50 -14.40 5.69 -1.61
CA LYS A 50 -15.44 4.66 -1.69
C LYS A 50 -15.08 3.51 -0.75
N LEU A 51 -15.92 3.28 0.24
CA LEU A 51 -15.74 2.21 1.22
C LEU A 51 -16.31 0.89 0.69
N TYR A 52 -15.58 -0.19 0.97
CA TYR A 52 -16.01 -1.57 0.74
C TYR A 52 -15.86 -2.37 2.02
N ARG A 53 -16.72 -3.36 2.23
CA ARG A 53 -16.42 -4.43 3.20
C ARG A 53 -15.36 -5.35 2.60
N LEU A 54 -14.65 -6.07 3.44
CA LEU A 54 -13.65 -7.04 2.97
C LEU A 54 -14.28 -8.14 2.09
N SER A 55 -15.55 -8.52 2.35
CA SER A 55 -16.30 -9.47 1.52
C SER A 55 -16.47 -9.01 0.07
N ASP A 56 -16.43 -7.70 -0.16
CA ASP A 56 -16.72 -7.08 -1.45
C ASP A 56 -15.41 -6.79 -2.23
N ALA A 57 -14.31 -7.43 -1.86
CA ALA A 57 -12.98 -7.19 -2.44
C ALA A 57 -12.92 -7.44 -3.96
N ALA A 58 -13.67 -8.42 -4.47
CA ALA A 58 -13.72 -8.70 -5.90
C ALA A 58 -14.34 -7.53 -6.70
N ASP A 59 -15.39 -6.89 -6.16
CA ASP A 59 -16.01 -5.71 -6.78
C ASP A 59 -15.11 -4.49 -6.70
N ALA A 60 -14.45 -4.27 -5.56
CA ALA A 60 -13.46 -3.21 -5.40
C ALA A 60 -12.32 -3.36 -6.44
N HIS A 61 -11.85 -4.58 -6.67
CA HIS A 61 -10.81 -4.87 -7.65
C HIS A 61 -11.28 -4.59 -9.08
N ARG A 62 -12.47 -5.09 -9.48
CA ARG A 62 -13.04 -4.83 -10.81
C ARG A 62 -13.17 -3.33 -11.11
N LEU A 63 -13.63 -2.54 -10.13
CA LEU A 63 -13.72 -1.08 -10.28
C LEU A 63 -12.33 -0.43 -10.40
N SER A 64 -11.34 -0.93 -9.66
CA SER A 64 -9.95 -0.46 -9.78
C SER A 64 -9.37 -0.74 -11.16
N GLU A 65 -9.60 -1.94 -11.70
CA GLU A 65 -9.14 -2.37 -13.02
C GLU A 65 -9.74 -1.52 -14.15
N SER A 66 -10.96 -1.01 -13.96
CA SER A 66 -11.60 -0.14 -14.95
C SER A 66 -10.90 1.21 -15.11
N ARG A 67 -10.06 1.63 -14.15
CA ARG A 67 -9.33 2.91 -14.14
C ARG A 67 -10.19 4.18 -14.28
N HIS A 68 -11.51 4.08 -14.09
CA HIS A 68 -12.44 5.20 -14.23
C HIS A 68 -12.84 5.83 -12.89
N PHE A 69 -12.51 5.18 -11.78
CA PHE A 69 -12.79 5.74 -10.47
C PHE A 69 -11.78 6.83 -10.10
N ARG A 70 -12.29 8.04 -9.82
CA ARG A 70 -11.48 9.18 -9.36
C ARG A 70 -11.53 9.28 -7.84
N GLY A 71 -10.60 8.62 -7.17
CA GLY A 71 -10.54 8.66 -5.71
C GLY A 71 -9.66 7.56 -5.12
N LYS A 72 -10.00 7.13 -3.91
CA LYS A 72 -9.45 5.92 -3.28
C LYS A 72 -10.55 4.92 -2.94
N LEU A 73 -10.30 3.66 -3.24
CA LEU A 73 -11.11 2.53 -2.77
C LEU A 73 -10.48 2.03 -1.47
N VAL A 74 -11.26 1.94 -0.40
CA VAL A 74 -10.75 1.61 0.94
C VAL A 74 -11.62 0.52 1.56
N PHE A 75 -10.99 -0.48 2.18
CA PHE A 75 -11.71 -1.47 2.97
C PHE A 75 -11.97 -0.98 4.38
N GLN A 76 -13.23 -1.01 4.80
CA GLN A 76 -13.60 -0.87 6.20
C GLN A 76 -13.59 -2.26 6.85
N VAL A 77 -12.61 -2.47 7.71
CA VAL A 77 -12.37 -3.75 8.41
C VAL A 77 -12.38 -3.46 9.91
N ARG A 78 -13.56 -3.15 10.44
CA ARG A 78 -13.93 -3.03 11.87
C ARG A 78 -15.39 -2.63 11.95
#